data_AF-A0A6A4GWQ5-F1
#
_entry.id   AF-A0A6A4GWQ5-F1
#
_cell.length_a   1.000
_cell.length_b   1.000
_cell.length_c   1.000
_cell.angle_alpha   90.00
_cell.angle_beta   90.00
_cell.angle_gamma   90.00
#
_symmetry.space_group_name_H-M   'P 1'
#
loop_
_entity.id
_entity.type
_entity.pdbx_description
1 polymer ?
#
loop_
_entity_poly.entity_id
_entity_poly.type
_entity_poly.pdbx_seq_one_letter_code
_entity_poly.pdbx_strand_id
1 'polypeptide(L)'
;MYLLKIHDMSLPMTKESLLKNKKTREDGQSSSTFVLPSDVEELPASILRLHTKFFNNLSFMDGLCGSFLPVTKEYIMSPNSDYIPSPPLGSTRNLYCQSDACYGDDDPICWPQPFNMNYPWYSAITRKPKSLTSLATFIMGLIHAKRKEGVVRNELTTKLESRIEALKRRSLSWHQTNRDNFRHKFVKEHMDTIDLCLTCLKNVSALIRAQQLALTELQQGFLTVQAVLDYTDYETRVITSDVPLSFQSNKIGAFVWNNRDACTLFNAGLPPKLPEVPMGPADPPYHTITMGQAGSDDKFSALCQASIQCFNTISPFQNLHIPGAYASSYQLGNGRIMAPALSPSSHIQPSSQLSSPHHGQQQSHSQRSQNPRKPRKPNTNSPTVQRDTFADLPPDNPLVPPAISAWEDANKTINQNGVLPGKRSSAVPNPGLFFSLQHLDRQSPYLSMWQHFRAPWLAALESGRSPLTVELWRKILAYAYLQPIEAGQVISPKMQVTVEAKKLVCDVILFYDSRMTLTPASSTSAFDPATACKLICELCMINFCSEVLYVDQVLDTSQPVPQ
;
A
#
# COMPACT_ATOMS: atom_id res chain seq x y z
N MET A 1 19.09 -14.20 -16.28
CA MET A 1 17.99 -15.16 -16.13
C MET A 1 17.65 -15.54 -17.53
N TYR A 2 18.13 -16.69 -17.96
CA TYR A 2 18.11 -17.04 -19.37
C TYR A 2 16.77 -17.69 -19.66
N LEU A 3 16.05 -17.12 -20.60
CA LEU A 3 15.00 -17.84 -21.32
C LEU A 3 15.66 -18.61 -22.45
N LEU A 4 15.81 -19.91 -22.26
CA LEU A 4 16.29 -20.79 -23.32
C LEU A 4 15.09 -21.07 -24.23
N LYS A 5 14.94 -20.27 -25.30
CA LYS A 5 13.90 -20.48 -26.30
C LYS A 5 14.33 -21.64 -27.20
N ILE A 6 13.81 -22.84 -26.91
CA ILE A 6 14.12 -24.08 -27.64
C ILE A 6 13.36 -24.07 -28.98
N HIS A 7 13.74 -23.21 -29.92
CA HIS A 7 13.08 -23.14 -31.23
C HIS A 7 13.96 -23.50 -32.43
N ASP A 8 15.28 -23.69 -32.26
CA ASP A 8 16.21 -23.95 -33.38
C ASP A 8 17.17 -25.14 -33.18
N MET A 9 16.76 -26.13 -32.38
CA MET A 9 17.41 -27.46 -32.39
C MET A 9 16.48 -28.46 -33.09
N SER A 10 16.66 -28.63 -34.40
CA SER A 10 15.88 -29.53 -35.27
C SER A 10 16.20 -31.02 -35.08
N LEU A 11 16.59 -31.44 -33.88
CA LEU A 11 16.68 -32.84 -33.50
C LEU A 11 15.97 -33.01 -32.15
N PRO A 12 15.10 -34.03 -31.98
CA PRO A 12 14.47 -34.29 -30.71
C PRO A 12 15.56 -34.58 -29.68
N MET A 13 15.73 -33.69 -28.70
CA MET A 13 16.51 -34.00 -27.51
C MET A 13 15.80 -35.14 -26.78
N THR A 14 16.25 -36.36 -27.01
CA THR A 14 15.86 -37.52 -26.22
C THR A 14 16.47 -37.40 -24.82
N LYS A 15 15.85 -38.06 -23.84
CA LYS A 15 16.28 -38.23 -22.44
C LYS A 15 17.79 -38.45 -22.25
N GLU A 16 18.47 -39.05 -23.24
CA GLU A 16 19.92 -39.28 -23.22
C GLU A 16 20.77 -38.01 -23.41
N SER A 17 20.26 -36.97 -24.08
CA SER A 17 20.98 -35.71 -24.35
C SER A 17 21.25 -34.94 -23.06
N LEU A 18 20.25 -34.90 -22.16
CA LEU A 18 20.36 -34.31 -20.83
C LEU A 18 21.31 -35.09 -19.91
N LEU A 19 21.47 -36.39 -20.14
CA LEU A 19 22.42 -37.26 -19.43
C LEU A 19 23.85 -37.22 -20.02
N LYS A 20 24.02 -36.81 -21.29
CA LYS A 20 25.31 -36.89 -22.02
C LYS A 20 26.19 -35.63 -21.99
N ASN A 21 25.78 -34.53 -21.34
CA ASN A 21 26.69 -33.40 -21.03
C ASN A 21 27.63 -33.71 -19.84
N LYS A 22 28.25 -34.88 -19.90
CA LYS A 22 29.30 -35.33 -18.99
C LYS A 22 30.45 -35.84 -19.86
N LYS A 23 31.43 -34.97 -20.14
CA LYS A 23 32.71 -35.42 -20.71
C LYS A 23 33.90 -34.76 -20.00
N THR A 24 34.63 -35.65 -19.34
CA THR A 24 36.05 -35.59 -18.93
C THR A 24 36.49 -34.49 -17.97
N ARG A 25 36.31 -34.78 -16.68
CA ARG A 25 37.41 -34.61 -15.72
C ARG A 25 37.52 -35.94 -14.96
N GLU A 26 38.56 -36.71 -15.29
CA GLU A 26 38.99 -37.83 -14.48
C GLU A 26 39.41 -37.27 -13.13
N ASP A 27 38.64 -37.56 -12.10
CA ASP A 27 39.12 -38.02 -10.79
C ASP A 27 37.90 -38.28 -9.90
N GLY A 28 37.89 -39.48 -9.32
CA GLY A 28 36.70 -40.08 -8.71
C GLY A 28 36.14 -39.28 -7.55
N GLN A 29 34.88 -38.84 -7.68
CA GLN A 29 33.99 -38.62 -6.55
C GLN A 29 32.52 -38.74 -6.95
N SER A 30 31.74 -39.40 -6.09
CA SER A 30 30.42 -39.97 -6.33
C SER A 30 29.40 -39.01 -6.96
N SER A 31 28.85 -39.44 -8.10
CA SER A 31 27.75 -38.83 -8.83
C SER A 31 26.41 -39.21 -8.19
N SER A 32 25.66 -38.23 -7.69
CA SER A 32 24.24 -38.42 -7.35
C SER A 32 23.43 -38.37 -8.64
N THR A 33 22.77 -39.46 -9.01
CA THR A 33 21.93 -39.56 -10.21
C THR A 33 20.56 -38.96 -9.91
N PHE A 34 20.19 -37.88 -10.59
CA PHE A 34 18.84 -37.33 -10.55
C PHE A 34 18.03 -37.95 -11.70
N VAL A 35 16.89 -38.57 -11.41
CA VAL A 35 15.98 -39.17 -12.38
C VAL A 35 14.84 -38.20 -12.64
N LEU A 36 14.65 -37.75 -13.89
CA LEU A 36 13.46 -37.00 -14.28
C LEU A 36 12.24 -37.95 -14.36
N PRO A 37 11.05 -37.53 -13.86
CA PRO A 37 9.79 -38.25 -14.09
C PRO A 37 9.49 -38.44 -15.59
N SER A 38 8.85 -39.55 -15.92
CA SER A 38 8.60 -40.01 -17.30
C SER A 38 7.56 -39.17 -18.05
N ASP A 39 6.72 -38.42 -17.34
CA ASP A 39 5.57 -37.72 -17.89
C ASP A 39 5.76 -36.20 -17.74
N VAL A 40 5.98 -35.51 -18.86
CA VAL A 40 6.23 -34.06 -18.91
C VAL A 40 4.99 -33.25 -18.52
N GLU A 41 3.80 -33.84 -18.55
CA GLU A 41 2.55 -33.20 -18.11
C GLU A 41 2.36 -33.18 -16.58
N GLU A 42 3.18 -33.92 -15.82
CA GLU A 42 3.08 -33.99 -14.35
C GLU A 42 4.34 -33.47 -13.63
N LEU A 43 5.17 -32.65 -14.26
CA LEU A 43 6.15 -31.89 -13.49
C LEU A 43 5.39 -30.82 -12.69
N PRO A 44 5.30 -30.91 -11.35
CA PRO A 44 4.78 -29.79 -10.58
C PRO A 44 5.60 -28.54 -10.93
N ALA A 45 5.05 -27.35 -10.64
CA ALA A 45 5.80 -26.08 -10.70
C ALA A 45 6.93 -26.02 -9.65
N SER A 46 7.65 -27.13 -9.46
CA SER A 46 8.75 -27.34 -8.55
C SER A 46 10.02 -26.74 -9.11
N ILE A 47 10.73 -26.03 -8.24
CA ILE A 47 12.03 -25.44 -8.49
C ILE A 47 13.07 -26.55 -8.69
N LEU A 48 13.73 -26.56 -9.86
CA LEU A 48 14.85 -27.47 -10.13
C LEU A 48 16.16 -26.84 -9.61
N ARG A 49 16.78 -27.44 -8.60
CA ARG A 49 18.17 -27.10 -8.22
C ARG A 49 19.14 -27.94 -9.05
N LEU A 50 19.82 -27.34 -10.02
CA LEU A 50 20.69 -28.10 -10.93
C LEU A 50 22.11 -28.30 -10.37
N HIS A 51 22.59 -27.40 -9.49
CA HIS A 51 23.92 -27.48 -8.89
C HIS A 51 23.89 -27.29 -7.37
N THR A 52 24.37 -28.28 -6.61
CA THR A 52 24.42 -28.22 -5.12
C THR A 52 25.84 -28.25 -4.54
N LYS A 53 26.90 -28.51 -5.34
CA LYS A 53 28.21 -28.87 -4.80
C LYS A 53 29.40 -27.94 -5.12
N PHE A 54 29.29 -26.96 -6.02
CA PHE A 54 30.43 -26.07 -6.35
C PHE A 54 29.97 -24.65 -6.73
N PHE A 55 29.90 -23.74 -5.75
CA PHE A 55 29.51 -22.34 -5.98
C PHE A 55 30.60 -21.48 -6.61
N ASN A 56 31.87 -21.90 -6.54
CA ASN A 56 33.00 -21.02 -6.82
C ASN A 56 33.32 -20.82 -8.31
N ASN A 57 32.71 -21.60 -9.22
CA ASN A 57 33.01 -21.58 -10.66
C ASN A 57 31.75 -21.59 -11.53
N LEU A 58 30.62 -21.05 -11.03
CA LEU A 58 29.43 -20.94 -11.86
C LEU A 58 29.67 -19.86 -12.93
N SER A 59 29.56 -20.25 -14.19
CA SER A 59 29.48 -19.35 -15.33
C SER A 59 28.07 -18.81 -15.47
N PHE A 60 27.92 -17.84 -16.37
CA PHE A 60 26.60 -17.29 -16.68
C PHE A 60 25.64 -18.32 -17.31
N MET A 61 26.17 -19.40 -17.91
CA MET A 61 25.39 -20.46 -18.56
C MET A 61 24.88 -21.51 -17.56
N ASP A 62 25.41 -21.53 -16.35
CA ASP A 62 25.00 -22.49 -15.33
C ASP A 62 23.67 -22.07 -14.70
N GLY A 63 22.89 -23.03 -14.24
CA GLY A 63 21.63 -22.77 -13.54
C GLY A 63 21.70 -23.26 -12.10
N LEU A 64 21.90 -22.38 -11.12
CA LEU A 64 21.73 -22.75 -9.71
C LEU A 64 20.28 -23.16 -9.41
N CYS A 65 19.34 -22.46 -10.02
CA CYS A 65 17.90 -22.68 -9.93
C CYS A 65 17.27 -22.64 -11.34
N GLY A 66 16.24 -23.45 -11.55
CA GLY A 66 15.40 -23.49 -12.75
C GLY A 66 13.91 -23.51 -12.40
N SER A 67 13.08 -22.90 -13.25
CA SER A 67 11.62 -22.94 -13.17
C SER A 67 11.04 -23.08 -14.57
N PHE A 68 9.98 -23.88 -14.71
CA PHE A 68 9.24 -24.01 -15.95
C PHE A 68 8.08 -23.02 -15.97
N LEU A 69 7.89 -22.32 -17.08
CA LEU A 69 6.78 -21.41 -17.25
C LEU A 69 5.71 -22.06 -18.13
N PRO A 70 4.57 -22.49 -17.54
CA PRO A 70 3.54 -23.18 -18.31
C PRO A 70 2.98 -22.34 -19.46
N VAL A 71 2.89 -21.01 -19.27
CA VAL A 71 2.29 -20.08 -20.22
C VAL A 71 3.10 -20.01 -21.53
N THR A 72 4.43 -19.90 -21.45
CA THR A 72 5.29 -19.82 -22.64
C THR A 72 5.90 -21.15 -23.04
N LYS A 73 5.77 -22.18 -22.18
CA LYS A 73 6.45 -23.48 -22.29
C LYS A 73 7.98 -23.35 -22.31
N GLU A 74 8.51 -22.35 -21.62
CA GLU A 74 9.95 -22.08 -21.56
C GLU A 74 10.52 -22.44 -20.19
N TYR A 75 11.78 -22.87 -20.18
CA TYR A 75 12.56 -23.00 -18.96
C TYR A 75 13.33 -21.72 -18.69
N ILE A 76 13.26 -21.28 -17.45
CA ILE A 76 13.99 -20.15 -16.94
C ILE A 76 15.04 -20.67 -15.96
N MET A 77 16.25 -20.15 -16.08
CA MET A 77 17.36 -20.51 -15.20
C MET A 77 18.06 -19.27 -14.65
N SER A 78 18.62 -19.42 -13.46
CA SER A 78 19.47 -18.39 -12.83
C SER A 78 20.75 -19.03 -12.28
N PRO A 79 21.95 -18.53 -12.66
CA PRO A 79 23.24 -19.02 -12.15
C PRO A 79 23.50 -18.66 -10.69
N ASN A 80 22.81 -17.66 -10.15
CA ASN A 80 23.15 -17.07 -8.85
C ASN A 80 21.91 -16.78 -7.98
N SER A 81 20.80 -17.43 -8.31
CA SER A 81 19.58 -17.43 -7.52
C SER A 81 19.19 -18.84 -7.09
N ASP A 82 18.58 -18.96 -5.91
CA ASP A 82 17.95 -20.17 -5.38
C ASP A 82 16.42 -20.20 -5.64
N TYR A 83 15.88 -19.16 -6.29
CA TYR A 83 14.46 -18.98 -6.61
C TYR A 83 14.27 -18.18 -7.92
N ILE A 84 13.18 -18.43 -8.64
CA ILE A 84 12.85 -17.74 -9.90
C ILE A 84 11.44 -17.12 -9.77
N PRO A 85 11.32 -15.78 -9.73
CA PRO A 85 10.01 -15.14 -9.78
C PRO A 85 9.37 -15.30 -11.16
N SER A 86 8.04 -15.23 -11.21
CA SER A 86 7.30 -15.17 -12.47
C SER A 86 7.70 -13.91 -13.25
N PRO A 87 8.17 -14.03 -14.51
CA PRO A 87 8.42 -12.85 -15.31
C PRO A 87 7.14 -12.08 -15.59
N PRO A 88 7.27 -10.75 -15.76
CA PRO A 88 6.20 -9.91 -16.25
C PRO A 88 5.91 -10.26 -17.73
N LEU A 89 5.25 -11.40 -17.97
CA LEU A 89 4.94 -11.87 -19.33
C LEU A 89 3.73 -11.12 -19.91
N GLY A 90 3.68 -11.06 -21.24
CA GLY A 90 2.58 -10.50 -22.01
C GLY A 90 3.00 -9.30 -22.87
N SER A 91 2.51 -9.28 -24.12
CA SER A 91 2.70 -8.16 -25.05
C SER A 91 1.78 -6.97 -24.78
N THR A 92 0.70 -7.18 -24.02
CA THR A 92 -0.35 -6.19 -23.75
C THR A 92 -0.65 -6.15 -22.26
N ARG A 93 0.34 -5.79 -21.43
CA ARG A 93 0.15 -5.62 -19.99
C ARG A 93 -0.32 -4.19 -19.69
N ASN A 94 -1.35 -4.07 -18.88
CA ASN A 94 -1.84 -2.78 -18.38
C ASN A 94 -0.90 -2.28 -17.28
N LEU A 95 -0.32 -1.09 -17.47
CA LEU A 95 0.35 -0.35 -16.41
C LEU A 95 -0.69 0.48 -15.68
N TYR A 96 -0.84 0.30 -14.37
CA TYR A 96 -1.66 1.15 -13.53
C TYR A 96 -1.06 1.21 -12.13
N CYS A 97 -1.29 2.33 -11.44
CA CYS A 97 -0.92 2.49 -10.03
C CYS A 97 -1.77 1.54 -9.19
N GLN A 98 -1.23 0.92 -8.14
CA GLN A 98 -1.95 0.03 -7.23
C GLN A 98 -2.36 0.75 -5.93
N SER A 99 -3.05 0.06 -5.02
CA SER A 99 -3.49 0.63 -3.74
C SER A 99 -2.33 1.01 -2.82
N ASP A 100 -1.15 0.42 -3.03
CA ASP A 100 0.07 0.77 -2.31
C ASP A 100 0.85 1.95 -2.93
N ALA A 101 0.29 2.54 -4.00
CA ALA A 101 0.88 3.55 -4.86
C ALA A 101 2.04 3.08 -5.76
N CYS A 102 2.34 1.77 -5.80
CA CYS A 102 3.35 1.19 -6.69
C CYS A 102 2.73 0.75 -8.03
N TYR A 103 3.55 0.29 -8.98
CA TYR A 103 3.09 -0.18 -10.30
C TYR A 103 3.05 -1.71 -10.45
N GLY A 104 2.93 -2.45 -9.34
CA GLY A 104 2.86 -3.91 -9.39
C GLY A 104 4.15 -4.58 -9.85
N ASP A 105 4.01 -5.64 -10.65
CA ASP A 105 5.13 -6.32 -11.30
C ASP A 105 5.83 -5.47 -12.38
N ASP A 106 5.22 -4.36 -12.80
CA ASP A 106 5.81 -3.43 -13.76
C ASP A 106 6.66 -2.36 -13.08
N ASP A 107 6.65 -2.30 -11.74
CA ASP A 107 7.46 -1.37 -10.97
C ASP A 107 8.91 -1.86 -10.85
N PRO A 108 9.90 -1.13 -11.40
CA PRO A 108 11.30 -1.52 -11.33
C PRO A 108 11.85 -1.63 -9.91
N ILE A 109 11.26 -0.99 -8.90
CA ILE A 109 11.74 -1.07 -7.50
C ILE A 109 11.19 -2.26 -6.74
N CYS A 110 10.07 -2.82 -7.21
CA CYS A 110 9.38 -3.95 -6.59
C CYS A 110 9.72 -5.27 -7.29
N TRP A 111 9.91 -5.24 -8.61
CA TRP A 111 9.99 -6.44 -9.44
C TRP A 111 11.11 -6.36 -10.50
N PRO A 112 11.79 -7.47 -10.83
CA PRO A 112 12.75 -7.50 -11.94
C PRO A 112 12.04 -7.12 -13.22
N GLN A 113 12.67 -6.26 -13.98
CA GLN A 113 12.16 -5.91 -15.30
C GLN A 113 12.90 -6.70 -16.38
N PRO A 114 12.28 -6.89 -17.55
CA PRO A 114 13.00 -7.33 -18.73
C PRO A 114 14.17 -6.39 -18.99
N PHE A 115 15.35 -6.96 -19.24
CA PHE A 115 16.54 -6.18 -19.52
C PHE A 115 16.31 -5.36 -20.78
N ASN A 116 16.52 -4.06 -20.66
CA ASN A 116 16.41 -3.11 -21.74
C ASN A 116 17.71 -2.32 -21.79
N MET A 117 18.34 -2.30 -22.96
CA MET A 117 19.63 -1.66 -23.18
C MET A 117 19.59 -0.13 -23.09
N ASN A 118 18.41 0.49 -23.21
CA ASN A 118 18.20 1.92 -22.99
C ASN A 118 18.05 2.26 -21.50
N TYR A 119 17.66 1.28 -20.67
CA TYR A 119 17.47 1.45 -19.22
C TYR A 119 18.19 0.34 -18.41
N PRO A 120 19.47 0.04 -18.69
CA PRO A 120 20.11 -1.15 -18.15
C PRO A 120 20.35 -1.05 -16.64
N TRP A 121 20.40 0.17 -16.09
CA TRP A 121 20.53 0.45 -14.67
C TRP A 121 19.36 -0.06 -13.83
N TYR A 122 18.19 -0.34 -14.40
CA TYR A 122 17.12 -0.96 -13.61
C TYR A 122 17.55 -2.30 -13.03
N SER A 123 18.46 -3.03 -13.67
CA SER A 123 19.07 -4.24 -13.09
C SER A 123 19.93 -3.99 -11.85
N ALA A 124 20.35 -2.75 -11.61
CA ALA A 124 21.18 -2.33 -10.48
C ALA A 124 20.39 -1.66 -9.34
N ILE A 125 19.05 -1.68 -9.37
CA ILE A 125 18.24 -1.21 -8.24
C ILE A 125 18.58 -2.03 -6.99
N THR A 126 18.63 -1.38 -5.83
CA THR A 126 18.89 -2.06 -4.57
C THR A 126 17.60 -2.67 -4.02
N ARG A 127 17.69 -3.93 -3.60
CA ARG A 127 16.59 -4.70 -3.00
C ARG A 127 16.12 -4.10 -1.70
N LYS A 128 14.84 -4.36 -1.39
CA LYS A 128 14.34 -4.28 -0.02
C LYS A 128 15.20 -5.22 0.86
N PRO A 129 15.96 -4.68 1.82
CA PRO A 129 16.80 -5.48 2.70
C PRO A 129 15.93 -6.30 3.66
N LYS A 130 16.38 -7.52 3.99
CA LYS A 130 15.63 -8.46 4.84
C LYS A 130 15.47 -7.98 6.30
N SER A 131 16.41 -7.17 6.79
CA SER A 131 16.37 -6.62 8.15
C SER A 131 16.09 -5.12 8.13
N LEU A 132 15.25 -4.66 9.06
CA LEU A 132 14.90 -3.25 9.28
C LEU A 132 16.05 -2.38 9.85
N THR A 133 17.26 -2.92 9.91
CA THR A 133 18.43 -2.27 10.50
C THR A 133 19.14 -1.32 9.56
N SER A 134 18.88 -1.38 8.24
CA SER A 134 19.53 -0.51 7.27
C SER A 134 18.65 0.67 6.88
N LEU A 135 19.27 1.78 6.48
CA LEU A 135 18.57 2.95 5.99
C LEU A 135 17.79 2.68 4.68
N ALA A 136 18.27 1.78 3.82
CA ALA A 136 17.48 1.33 2.68
C ALA A 136 16.19 0.64 3.14
N THR A 137 16.20 0.01 4.32
CA THR A 137 14.98 -0.50 4.96
C THR A 137 14.13 0.59 5.59
N PHE A 138 14.72 1.69 6.03
CA PHE A 138 13.95 2.85 6.49
C PHE A 138 13.17 3.46 5.33
N ILE A 139 13.86 3.73 4.21
CA ILE A 139 13.23 4.24 2.98
C ILE A 139 12.16 3.25 2.50
N MET A 140 12.49 1.97 2.26
CA MET A 140 11.53 0.94 1.78
C MET A 140 10.48 0.46 2.80
N GLY A 141 10.66 0.74 4.09
CA GLY A 141 9.77 0.33 5.17
C GLY A 141 8.72 1.38 5.52
N LEU A 142 8.90 2.61 5.05
CA LEU A 142 8.03 3.74 5.38
C LEU A 142 6.60 3.61 4.86
N ILE A 143 6.37 2.84 3.79
CA ILE A 143 5.03 2.55 3.28
C ILE A 143 4.19 1.82 4.36
N HIS A 144 4.84 1.05 5.24
CA HIS A 144 4.15 0.19 6.21
C HIS A 144 4.12 0.79 7.64
N ALA A 145 4.82 1.91 7.86
CA ALA A 145 4.84 2.57 9.16
C ALA A 145 3.48 3.24 9.39
N LYS A 146 2.58 2.56 10.11
CA LYS A 146 1.24 3.01 10.51
C LYS A 146 1.21 4.50 10.87
N ARG A 147 0.78 5.35 9.94
CA ARG A 147 0.62 6.79 10.16
C ARG A 147 -0.72 7.04 10.82
N LYS A 148 -0.71 7.22 12.14
CA LYS A 148 -1.90 7.63 12.91
C LYS A 148 -2.22 9.13 12.80
N GLU A 149 -1.35 9.93 12.17
CA GLU A 149 -1.35 11.40 12.37
C GLU A 149 -1.47 12.24 11.10
N GLY A 150 -1.62 11.65 9.90
CA GLY A 150 -1.82 12.42 8.65
C GLY A 150 -0.69 13.43 8.34
N VAL A 151 0.43 13.38 9.05
CA VAL A 151 1.62 14.22 8.89
C VAL A 151 2.84 13.34 9.05
N VAL A 152 3.82 13.54 8.19
CA VAL A 152 5.12 12.87 8.28
C VAL A 152 5.90 13.48 9.44
N ARG A 153 6.31 12.66 10.42
CA ARG A 153 7.09 13.15 11.57
C ARG A 153 8.35 13.88 11.10
N ASN A 154 8.64 15.02 11.72
CA ASN A 154 9.81 15.85 11.36
C ASN A 154 11.14 15.07 11.44
N GLU A 155 11.28 14.21 12.45
CA GLU A 155 12.47 13.34 12.60
C GLU A 155 12.73 12.46 11.37
N LEU A 156 11.65 12.00 10.74
CA LEU A 156 11.70 11.16 9.55
C LEU A 156 12.09 11.99 8.32
N THR A 157 11.48 13.18 8.13
CA THR A 157 11.86 14.06 7.03
C THR A 157 13.31 14.52 7.12
N THR A 158 13.82 14.84 8.31
CA THR A 158 15.25 15.18 8.51
C THR A 158 16.19 14.02 8.15
N LYS A 159 15.81 12.78 8.49
CA LYS A 159 16.58 11.59 8.09
C LYS A 159 16.59 11.39 6.58
N LEU A 160 15.46 11.64 5.90
CA LEU A 160 15.38 11.58 4.43
C LEU A 160 16.25 12.65 3.78
N GLU A 161 16.18 13.90 4.26
CA GLU A 161 16.98 15.03 3.76
C GLU A 161 18.47 14.73 3.77
N SER A 162 19.02 14.29 4.90
CA SER A 162 20.45 13.96 5.01
C SER A 162 20.93 12.97 3.94
N ARG A 163 20.04 12.08 3.49
CA ARG A 163 20.35 11.03 2.52
C ARG A 163 20.16 11.49 1.09
N ILE A 164 19.12 12.27 0.85
CA ILE A 164 18.92 12.98 -0.42
C ILE A 164 20.12 13.90 -0.69
N GLU A 165 20.63 14.60 0.33
CA GLU A 165 21.84 15.44 0.20
C GLU A 165 23.12 14.63 -0.08
N ALA A 166 23.23 13.41 0.45
CA ALA A 166 24.33 12.51 0.08
C ALA A 166 24.22 12.06 -1.39
N LEU A 167 23.01 11.73 -1.85
CA LEU A 167 22.74 11.34 -3.23
C LEU A 167 22.99 12.51 -4.19
N LYS A 168 22.54 13.73 -3.85
CA LYS A 168 22.80 14.98 -4.60
C LYS A 168 24.30 15.20 -4.81
N ARG A 169 25.09 15.13 -3.74
CA ARG A 169 26.56 15.28 -3.82
C ARG A 169 27.19 14.26 -4.76
N ARG A 170 26.78 12.99 -4.67
CA ARG A 170 27.26 11.93 -5.58
C ARG A 170 26.84 12.19 -7.03
N SER A 171 25.59 12.58 -7.25
CA SER A 171 25.07 12.93 -8.58
C SER A 171 25.83 14.10 -9.22
N LEU A 172 26.15 15.14 -8.43
CA LEU A 172 26.93 16.29 -8.91
C LEU A 172 28.35 15.87 -9.32
N SER A 173 29.01 15.04 -8.50
CA SER A 173 30.33 14.50 -8.85
C SER A 173 30.30 13.63 -10.10
N TRP A 174 29.26 12.81 -10.26
CA TRP A 174 29.07 11.95 -11.42
C TRP A 174 28.79 12.75 -12.70
N HIS A 175 28.04 13.86 -12.60
CA HIS A 175 27.74 14.74 -13.74
C HIS A 175 28.98 15.38 -14.35
N GLN A 176 30.06 15.53 -13.58
CA GLN A 176 31.34 16.08 -14.05
C GLN A 176 32.13 15.07 -14.88
N THR A 177 31.93 13.76 -14.66
CA THR A 177 32.70 12.70 -15.30
C THR A 177 31.93 11.99 -16.40
N ASN A 178 30.61 11.92 -16.31
CA ASN A 178 29.76 11.30 -17.32
C ASN A 178 29.49 12.26 -18.49
N ARG A 179 29.42 11.73 -19.71
CA ARG A 179 29.16 12.49 -20.94
C ARG A 179 27.83 12.12 -21.60
N ASP A 180 27.08 11.19 -21.03
CA ASP A 180 25.81 10.71 -21.54
C ASP A 180 24.70 11.72 -21.20
N ASN A 181 24.35 12.53 -22.20
CA ASN A 181 23.29 13.54 -22.08
C ASN A 181 21.92 12.95 -21.72
N PHE A 182 21.62 11.72 -22.16
CA PHE A 182 20.36 11.07 -21.84
C PHE A 182 20.31 10.72 -20.35
N ARG A 183 21.36 10.07 -19.83
CA ARG A 183 21.45 9.76 -18.40
C ARG A 183 21.47 11.03 -17.54
N HIS A 184 22.13 12.09 -17.98
CA HIS A 184 22.11 13.38 -17.30
C HIS A 184 20.70 13.93 -17.14
N LYS A 185 19.94 13.98 -18.24
CA LYS A 185 18.54 14.43 -18.23
C LYS A 185 17.70 13.54 -17.31
N PHE A 186 17.84 12.22 -17.44
CA PHE A 186 17.10 11.24 -16.67
C PHE A 186 17.35 11.36 -15.15
N VAL A 187 18.62 11.49 -14.73
CA VAL A 187 18.98 11.70 -13.32
C VAL A 187 18.42 13.02 -12.82
N LYS A 188 18.55 14.10 -13.60
CA LYS A 188 18.04 15.42 -13.22
C LYS A 188 16.52 15.38 -12.98
N GLU A 189 15.75 14.78 -13.89
CA GLU A 189 14.29 14.68 -13.76
C GLU A 189 13.89 13.95 -12.47
N HIS A 190 14.52 12.82 -12.15
CA HIS A 190 14.22 12.10 -10.91
C HIS A 190 14.69 12.86 -9.66
N MET A 191 15.80 13.60 -9.73
CA MET A 191 16.24 14.47 -8.63
C MET A 191 15.25 15.60 -8.36
N ASP A 192 14.70 16.22 -9.41
CA ASP A 192 13.65 17.23 -9.31
C ASP A 192 12.38 16.62 -8.67
N THR A 193 12.00 15.39 -9.04
CA THR A 193 10.88 14.65 -8.42
C THR A 193 11.13 14.34 -6.93
N ILE A 194 12.34 13.90 -6.56
CA ILE A 194 12.71 13.64 -5.16
C ILE A 194 12.55 14.91 -4.31
N ASP A 195 13.04 16.06 -4.81
CA ASP A 195 12.95 17.33 -4.09
C ASP A 195 11.51 17.83 -3.95
N LEU A 196 10.69 17.65 -4.99
CA LEU A 196 9.26 17.95 -4.94
C LEU A 196 8.55 17.08 -3.89
N CYS A 197 8.74 15.75 -3.94
CA CYS A 197 8.14 14.82 -2.99
C CYS A 197 8.53 15.17 -1.55
N LEU A 198 9.81 15.45 -1.31
CA LEU A 198 10.30 15.82 0.02
C LEU A 198 9.67 17.13 0.51
N THR A 199 9.54 18.11 -0.37
CA THR A 199 8.87 19.39 -0.09
C THR A 199 7.40 19.16 0.27
N CYS A 200 6.69 18.31 -0.48
CA CYS A 200 5.31 17.93 -0.19
C CYS A 200 5.19 17.24 1.17
N LEU A 201 6.03 16.24 1.46
CA LEU A 201 6.02 15.50 2.72
C LEU A 201 6.28 16.39 3.94
N LYS A 202 7.06 17.47 3.77
CA LYS A 202 7.39 18.42 4.85
C LYS A 202 6.33 19.49 5.06
N ASN A 203 5.85 20.07 3.96
CA ASN A 203 5.16 21.36 4.01
C ASN A 203 3.67 21.27 3.65
N VAL A 204 3.23 20.16 3.07
CA VAL A 204 1.87 20.02 2.57
C VAL A 204 1.12 19.00 3.43
N SER A 205 0.16 19.50 4.22
CA SER A 205 -0.88 18.66 4.80
C SER A 205 -1.72 18.09 3.67
N ALA A 206 -1.75 16.77 3.54
CA ALA A 206 -2.44 16.08 2.47
C ALA A 206 -3.10 14.81 3.00
N LEU A 207 -4.01 14.26 2.20
CA LEU A 207 -4.61 12.96 2.43
C LEU A 207 -3.53 11.88 2.62
N ILE A 208 -3.82 10.85 3.41
CA ILE A 208 -2.87 9.76 3.71
C ILE A 208 -2.38 9.14 2.41
N ARG A 209 -3.30 8.91 1.47
CA ARG A 209 -2.99 8.42 0.14
C ARG A 209 -2.02 9.32 -0.64
N ALA A 210 -2.23 10.63 -0.63
CA ALA A 210 -1.33 11.58 -1.30
C ALA A 210 0.07 11.57 -0.66
N GLN A 211 0.16 11.44 0.66
CA GLN A 211 1.45 11.31 1.34
C GLN A 211 2.12 9.94 1.11
N GLN A 212 1.34 8.89 0.89
CA GLN A 212 1.84 7.58 0.53
C GLN A 212 2.39 7.60 -0.89
N LEU A 213 1.63 8.15 -1.85
CA LEU A 213 2.09 8.38 -3.21
C LEU A 213 3.39 9.19 -3.22
N ALA A 214 3.45 10.29 -2.46
CA ALA A 214 4.66 11.10 -2.42
C ALA A 214 5.86 10.39 -1.83
N LEU A 215 5.64 9.51 -0.86
CA LEU A 215 6.70 8.70 -0.32
C LEU A 215 7.16 7.63 -1.31
N THR A 216 6.23 6.92 -1.96
CA THR A 216 6.54 5.89 -2.96
C THR A 216 7.33 6.50 -4.12
N GLU A 217 6.91 7.65 -4.62
CA GLU A 217 7.60 8.34 -5.73
C GLU A 217 8.98 8.88 -5.32
N LEU A 218 9.13 9.35 -4.07
CA LEU A 218 10.44 9.69 -3.50
C LEU A 218 11.36 8.46 -3.47
N GLN A 219 10.86 7.31 -3.02
CA GLN A 219 11.62 6.07 -2.96
C GLN A 219 12.03 5.62 -4.37
N GLN A 220 11.09 5.67 -5.32
CA GLN A 220 11.32 5.30 -6.71
C GLN A 220 12.40 6.16 -7.34
N GLY A 221 12.27 7.49 -7.22
CA GLY A 221 13.28 8.43 -7.70
C GLY A 221 14.64 8.18 -7.06
N PHE A 222 14.69 8.05 -5.74
CA PHE A 222 15.94 7.83 -4.99
C PHE A 222 16.66 6.55 -5.44
N LEU A 223 15.94 5.42 -5.49
CA LEU A 223 16.51 4.14 -5.88
C LEU A 223 16.92 4.10 -7.35
N THR A 224 16.15 4.77 -8.22
CA THR A 224 16.45 4.86 -9.64
C THR A 224 17.74 5.66 -9.89
N VAL A 225 17.87 6.85 -9.28
CA VAL A 225 19.11 7.64 -9.39
C VAL A 225 20.30 6.86 -8.83
N GLN A 226 20.14 6.25 -7.65
CA GLN A 226 21.18 5.41 -7.06
C GLN A 226 21.60 4.27 -8.00
N ALA A 227 20.64 3.63 -8.68
CA ALA A 227 20.91 2.57 -9.64
C ALA A 227 21.66 3.05 -10.88
N VAL A 228 21.33 4.23 -11.42
CA VAL A 228 22.08 4.83 -12.55
C VAL A 228 23.54 5.08 -12.18
N LEU A 229 23.77 5.63 -10.98
CA LEU A 229 25.12 5.89 -10.47
C LEU A 229 25.90 4.58 -10.28
N ASP A 230 25.29 3.59 -9.61
CA ASP A 230 25.90 2.29 -9.37
C ASP A 230 26.20 1.54 -10.68
N TYR A 231 25.28 1.58 -11.64
CA TYR A 231 25.47 0.95 -12.94
C TYR A 231 26.59 1.59 -13.75
N THR A 232 26.73 2.92 -13.71
CA THR A 232 27.85 3.62 -14.35
C THR A 232 29.20 3.22 -13.73
N ASP A 233 29.24 3.08 -12.40
CA ASP A 233 30.43 2.60 -11.70
C ASP A 233 30.78 1.17 -12.15
N TYR A 234 29.78 0.31 -12.40
CA TYR A 234 30.00 -1.04 -12.94
C TYR A 234 30.53 -1.01 -14.37
N GLU A 235 29.92 -0.24 -15.27
CA GLU A 235 30.40 -0.11 -16.65
C GLU A 235 31.86 0.33 -16.70
N THR A 236 32.23 1.31 -15.88
CA THR A 236 33.61 1.81 -15.78
C THR A 236 34.58 0.69 -15.32
N ARG A 237 34.15 -0.14 -14.38
CA ARG A 237 34.96 -1.27 -13.89
C ARG A 237 35.06 -2.41 -14.91
N VAL A 238 33.97 -2.73 -15.60
CA VAL A 238 33.97 -3.78 -16.64
C VAL A 238 34.87 -3.38 -17.82
N ILE A 239 34.93 -2.10 -18.17
CA ILE A 239 35.85 -1.60 -19.21
C ILE A 239 37.32 -1.68 -18.77
N THR A 240 37.59 -1.57 -17.47
CA THR A 240 38.97 -1.50 -16.93
C THR A 240 39.49 -2.84 -16.38
N SER A 241 38.61 -3.83 -16.19
CA SER A 241 38.93 -5.12 -15.58
C SER A 241 38.32 -6.26 -16.39
N ASP A 242 39.15 -7.21 -16.81
CA ASP A 242 38.71 -8.47 -17.42
C ASP A 242 38.12 -9.46 -16.40
N VAL A 243 38.22 -9.15 -15.10
CA VAL A 243 37.69 -10.00 -14.02
C VAL A 243 36.23 -9.66 -13.75
N PRO A 244 35.31 -10.65 -13.77
CA PRO A 244 33.91 -10.45 -13.36
C PRO A 244 33.80 -9.84 -11.96
N LEU A 245 32.88 -8.90 -11.80
CA LEU A 245 32.61 -8.30 -10.49
C LEU A 245 32.02 -9.33 -9.54
N SER A 246 32.30 -9.17 -8.25
CA SER A 246 31.73 -10.02 -7.22
C SER A 246 30.21 -9.93 -7.20
N PHE A 247 29.57 -11.07 -6.94
CA PHE A 247 28.12 -11.19 -6.91
C PHE A 247 27.46 -10.25 -5.88
N GLN A 248 26.48 -9.47 -6.33
CA GLN A 248 25.78 -8.49 -5.52
C GLN A 248 24.38 -8.97 -5.16
N SER A 249 24.29 -9.76 -4.10
CA SER A 249 23.03 -10.35 -3.63
C SER A 249 21.91 -9.35 -3.27
N ASN A 250 22.29 -8.09 -3.02
CA ASN A 250 21.38 -6.99 -2.66
C ASN A 250 20.84 -6.22 -3.87
N LYS A 251 21.19 -6.58 -5.11
CA LYS A 251 20.67 -5.93 -6.32
C LYS A 251 19.47 -6.65 -6.89
N ILE A 252 18.68 -5.90 -7.66
CA ILE A 252 17.44 -6.35 -8.23
C ILE A 252 17.78 -7.38 -9.31
N GLY A 253 18.39 -6.99 -10.42
CA GLY A 253 18.54 -7.87 -11.58
C GLY A 253 17.56 -7.62 -12.70
N ALA A 254 17.63 -8.45 -13.73
CA ALA A 254 16.73 -8.41 -14.86
C ALA A 254 16.49 -9.78 -15.49
N PHE A 255 15.36 -9.90 -16.20
CA PHE A 255 15.09 -11.00 -17.12
C PHE A 255 15.83 -10.76 -18.44
N VAL A 256 16.45 -11.80 -19.03
CA VAL A 256 17.26 -11.66 -20.25
C VAL A 256 16.93 -12.80 -21.22
N TRP A 257 16.86 -12.48 -22.51
CA TRP A 257 16.45 -13.42 -23.56
C TRP A 257 17.58 -13.83 -24.49
N ASN A 258 18.80 -13.33 -24.27
CA ASN A 258 19.95 -13.67 -25.07
C ASN A 258 21.22 -13.77 -24.22
N ASN A 259 22.21 -14.48 -24.76
CA ASN A 259 23.46 -14.77 -24.03
C ASN A 259 24.33 -13.54 -23.80
N ARG A 260 24.23 -12.54 -24.67
CA ARG A 260 25.04 -11.33 -24.60
C ARG A 260 24.68 -10.52 -23.36
N ASP A 261 23.41 -10.14 -23.22
CA ASP A 261 22.93 -9.30 -22.11
C ASP A 261 23.16 -9.98 -20.76
N ALA A 262 23.01 -11.28 -20.77
CA ALA A 262 23.07 -12.07 -19.59
C ALA A 262 24.53 -12.32 -19.14
N CYS A 263 25.48 -12.43 -20.09
CA CYS A 263 26.91 -12.33 -19.85
C CYS A 263 27.28 -10.93 -19.32
N THR A 264 26.71 -9.86 -19.89
CA THR A 264 26.91 -8.48 -19.41
C THR A 264 26.50 -8.33 -17.94
N LEU A 265 25.30 -8.80 -17.56
CA LEU A 265 24.83 -8.74 -16.17
C LEU A 265 25.68 -9.62 -15.23
N PHE A 266 26.09 -10.80 -15.69
CA PHE A 266 26.95 -11.69 -14.92
C PHE A 266 28.31 -11.05 -14.63
N ASN A 267 28.94 -10.44 -15.65
CA ASN A 267 30.21 -9.73 -15.49
C ASN A 267 30.09 -8.49 -14.60
N ALA A 268 28.91 -7.84 -14.60
CA ALA A 268 28.59 -6.76 -13.68
C ALA A 268 28.33 -7.24 -12.23
N GLY A 269 28.35 -8.55 -11.96
CA GLY A 269 28.02 -9.11 -10.65
C GLY A 269 26.54 -8.95 -10.28
N LEU A 270 25.68 -8.58 -11.24
CA LEU A 270 24.27 -8.33 -10.99
C LEU A 270 23.49 -9.66 -11.03
N PRO A 271 22.67 -9.94 -10.00
CA PRO A 271 21.87 -11.15 -9.92
C PRO A 271 20.81 -11.11 -11.01
N PRO A 272 20.62 -12.16 -11.80
CA PRO A 272 19.32 -12.46 -12.36
C PRO A 272 18.40 -13.08 -11.31
N LYS A 273 17.64 -12.27 -10.56
CA LYS A 273 16.81 -12.73 -9.43
C LYS A 273 15.70 -11.72 -9.13
N LEU A 274 14.73 -12.01 -8.20
CA LEU A 274 14.09 -11.07 -7.21
C LEU A 274 12.82 -11.56 -6.46
N PRO A 275 12.22 -10.76 -5.52
CA PRO A 275 11.66 -11.20 -4.25
C PRO A 275 10.22 -11.69 -4.37
N GLU A 276 9.74 -12.28 -3.27
CA GLU A 276 8.32 -12.51 -3.03
C GLU A 276 7.69 -11.25 -2.46
N VAL A 277 6.75 -10.67 -3.20
CA VAL A 277 5.68 -9.86 -2.61
C VAL A 277 4.39 -10.37 -3.25
N PRO A 278 3.50 -11.05 -2.50
CA PRO A 278 2.17 -11.32 -2.99
C PRO A 278 1.43 -9.98 -3.11
N MET A 279 1.17 -9.55 -4.35
CA MET A 279 0.36 -8.37 -4.63
C MET A 279 -0.92 -8.80 -5.35
N GLY A 280 -2.07 -8.43 -4.77
CA GLY A 280 -3.36 -8.58 -5.44
C GLY A 280 -3.63 -7.37 -6.35
N PRO A 281 -4.44 -7.52 -7.42
CA PRO A 281 -4.90 -6.37 -8.18
C PRO A 281 -5.68 -5.42 -7.27
N ALA A 282 -5.56 -4.11 -7.52
CA ALA A 282 -6.42 -3.13 -6.88
C ALA A 282 -7.89 -3.39 -7.22
N ASP A 283 -8.77 -3.26 -6.23
CA ASP A 283 -10.22 -3.35 -6.40
C ASP A 283 -10.88 -2.06 -5.86
N PRO A 284 -11.50 -1.23 -6.72
CA PRO A 284 -11.59 -1.36 -8.18
C PRO A 284 -10.24 -1.07 -8.89
N PRO A 285 -10.02 -1.59 -10.11
CA PRO A 285 -8.76 -1.41 -10.84
C PRO A 285 -8.59 0.05 -11.26
N TYR A 286 -7.42 0.65 -10.98
CA TYR A 286 -7.12 2.02 -11.38
C TYR A 286 -7.09 2.21 -12.90
N HIS A 287 -7.21 3.47 -13.33
CA HIS A 287 -7.07 3.82 -14.74
C HIS A 287 -5.74 3.32 -15.30
N THR A 288 -5.83 2.64 -16.45
CA THR A 288 -4.65 2.18 -17.18
C THR A 288 -3.90 3.38 -17.73
N ILE A 289 -2.65 3.53 -17.30
CA ILE A 289 -1.71 4.58 -17.73
C ILE A 289 -1.27 4.29 -19.17
N THR A 290 -0.85 3.05 -19.44
CA THR A 290 -0.50 2.59 -20.78
C THR A 290 -0.66 1.07 -20.88
N MET A 291 -0.73 0.57 -22.11
CA MET A 291 -0.70 -0.87 -22.41
C MET A 291 0.50 -1.18 -23.29
N GLY A 292 1.27 -2.20 -22.93
CA GLY A 292 2.42 -2.60 -23.75
C GLY A 292 3.19 -3.79 -23.21
N GLN A 293 4.23 -4.17 -23.94
CA GLN A 293 5.13 -5.25 -23.56
C GLN A 293 5.93 -4.85 -22.32
N ALA A 294 6.09 -5.77 -21.37
CA ALA A 294 7.00 -5.56 -20.26
C ALA A 294 8.42 -5.32 -20.80
N GLY A 295 9.03 -4.21 -20.40
CA GLY A 295 10.37 -3.82 -20.85
C GLY A 295 10.45 -2.99 -22.13
N SER A 296 9.33 -2.60 -22.76
CA SER A 296 9.40 -1.65 -23.88
C SER A 296 9.82 -0.25 -23.40
N ASP A 297 10.48 0.50 -24.29
CA ASP A 297 10.87 1.89 -24.00
C ASP A 297 9.64 2.74 -23.67
N ASP A 298 8.54 2.55 -24.41
CA ASP A 298 7.27 3.24 -24.16
C ASP A 298 6.73 3.00 -22.76
N LYS A 299 6.90 1.78 -22.23
CA LYS A 299 6.41 1.43 -20.90
C LYS A 299 7.27 2.05 -19.79
N PHE A 300 8.60 2.02 -19.94
CA PHE A 300 9.49 2.70 -19.00
C PHE A 300 9.33 4.22 -19.06
N SER A 301 9.14 4.77 -20.26
CA SER A 301 8.85 6.19 -20.45
C SER A 301 7.52 6.57 -19.80
N ALA A 302 6.45 5.78 -19.99
CA ALA A 302 5.16 6.01 -19.36
C ALA A 302 5.23 5.93 -17.83
N LEU A 303 5.99 4.98 -17.27
CA LEU A 303 6.20 4.87 -15.82
C LEU A 303 6.94 6.10 -15.27
N CYS A 304 7.98 6.56 -15.97
CA CYS A 304 8.69 7.78 -15.61
C CYS A 304 7.79 9.03 -15.71
N GLN A 305 6.98 9.14 -16.78
CA GLN A 305 6.03 10.24 -16.95
C GLN A 305 4.93 10.22 -15.89
N ALA A 306 4.37 9.05 -15.56
CA ALA A 306 3.39 8.93 -14.49
C ALA A 306 3.95 9.38 -13.13
N SER A 307 5.18 8.95 -12.83
CA SER A 307 5.94 9.37 -11.64
C SER A 307 6.12 10.89 -11.57
N ILE A 308 6.51 11.52 -12.69
CA ILE A 308 6.67 12.99 -12.75
C ILE A 308 5.32 13.71 -12.66
N GLN A 309 4.28 13.17 -13.28
CA GLN A 309 2.97 13.81 -13.39
C GLN A 309 2.06 13.62 -12.17
N CYS A 310 2.39 12.73 -11.24
CA CYS A 310 1.54 12.41 -10.10
C CYS A 310 1.26 13.63 -9.17
N PHE A 311 2.06 14.69 -9.26
CA PHE A 311 1.85 15.96 -8.53
C PHE A 311 1.37 17.12 -9.40
N ASN A 312 1.22 16.92 -10.71
CA ASN A 312 0.69 17.94 -11.61
C ASN A 312 -0.84 18.03 -11.52
N THR A 313 -1.49 17.20 -10.70
CA THR A 313 -2.92 17.33 -10.41
C THR A 313 -3.20 18.58 -9.59
N ILE A 314 -4.22 19.32 -10.01
CA ILE A 314 -4.84 20.42 -9.25
C ILE A 314 -5.05 19.95 -7.81
N SER A 315 -4.61 20.76 -6.84
CA SER A 315 -4.76 20.40 -5.42
C SER A 315 -6.23 20.06 -5.16
N PRO A 316 -6.56 18.90 -4.56
CA PRO A 316 -7.95 18.56 -4.27
C PRO A 316 -8.59 19.60 -3.33
N PHE A 317 -7.77 20.39 -2.64
CA PHE A 317 -8.19 21.50 -1.77
C PHE A 317 -8.42 22.82 -2.51
N GLN A 318 -8.05 22.97 -3.79
CA GLN A 318 -8.35 24.19 -4.55
C GLN A 318 -9.85 24.45 -4.70
N ASN A 319 -10.68 23.40 -4.55
CA ASN A 319 -12.15 23.50 -4.59
C ASN A 319 -12.82 23.33 -3.22
N LEU A 320 -12.05 23.17 -2.13
CA LEU A 320 -12.66 23.18 -0.80
C LEU A 320 -13.07 24.62 -0.48
N HIS A 321 -14.36 24.89 -0.60
CA HIS A 321 -14.99 26.12 -0.16
C HIS A 321 -14.88 26.18 1.37
N ILE A 322 -13.76 26.70 1.86
CA ILE A 322 -13.58 26.98 3.27
C ILE A 322 -14.68 28.01 3.64
N PRO A 323 -15.57 27.74 4.62
CA PRO A 323 -16.57 28.70 5.05
C PRO A 323 -15.90 30.04 5.40
N GLY A 324 -16.49 31.16 4.99
CA GLY A 324 -15.86 32.49 5.00
C GLY A 324 -15.28 32.96 6.35
N ALA A 325 -15.58 32.29 7.46
CA ALA A 325 -14.96 32.52 8.76
C ALA A 325 -13.49 32.07 8.87
N TYR A 326 -13.02 31.18 7.98
CA TYR A 326 -11.63 30.69 7.95
C TYR A 326 -10.82 31.24 6.76
N ALA A 327 -11.47 31.96 5.83
CA ALA A 327 -10.81 32.52 4.64
C ALA A 327 -9.84 33.67 4.96
N SER A 328 -9.95 34.30 6.13
CA SER A 328 -9.08 35.43 6.52
C SER A 328 -7.66 35.01 6.94
N SER A 329 -7.40 33.71 7.13
CA SER A 329 -6.09 33.21 7.61
C SER A 329 -5.27 32.43 6.57
N TYR A 330 -5.85 32.08 5.42
CA TYR A 330 -5.12 31.35 4.35
C TYR A 330 -5.41 31.96 2.98
N GLN A 331 -4.49 32.77 2.44
CA GLN A 331 -4.48 33.11 1.02
C GLN A 331 -3.81 31.98 0.24
N LEU A 332 -4.62 31.04 -0.30
CA LEU A 332 -4.13 30.12 -1.32
C LEU A 332 -3.99 30.87 -2.64
N GLY A 333 -2.76 31.12 -3.06
CA GLY A 333 -2.46 31.68 -4.38
C GLY A 333 -2.78 30.69 -5.51
N ASN A 334 -3.29 31.22 -6.63
CA ASN A 334 -3.59 30.45 -7.83
C ASN A 334 -2.33 29.77 -8.41
N GLY A 335 -2.17 28.47 -8.16
CA GLY A 335 -1.60 27.52 -9.12
C GLY A 335 -0.08 27.46 -9.32
N ARG A 336 0.75 28.09 -8.48
CA ARG A 336 2.21 27.84 -8.50
C ARG A 336 2.80 28.00 -7.10
N ILE A 337 3.43 26.95 -6.58
CA ILE A 337 4.15 26.99 -5.31
C ILE A 337 5.39 27.88 -5.51
N MET A 338 5.33 29.13 -5.08
CA MET A 338 6.51 29.98 -4.91
C MET A 338 6.67 30.30 -3.41
N ALA A 339 7.90 30.16 -2.90
CA ALA A 339 8.23 30.47 -1.52
C ALA A 339 8.00 31.96 -1.19
N PRO A 340 7.65 32.32 0.05
CA PRO A 340 7.30 33.69 0.38
C PRO A 340 8.55 34.58 0.42
N ALA A 341 8.56 35.61 -0.41
CA ALA A 341 9.42 36.78 -0.24
C ALA A 341 8.71 37.79 0.69
N LEU A 342 9.51 38.44 1.52
CA LEU A 342 9.11 39.39 2.56
C LEU A 342 8.31 40.59 2.02
N SER A 343 7.36 41.04 2.84
CA SER A 343 6.39 42.12 2.64
C SER A 343 6.97 43.45 2.11
N PRO A 344 6.12 44.35 1.58
CA PRO A 344 5.63 45.41 2.47
C PRO A 344 4.16 45.88 2.31
N SER A 345 3.66 46.36 3.44
CA SER A 345 2.72 47.46 3.74
C SER A 345 1.46 47.76 2.90
N SER A 346 0.33 47.50 3.57
CA SER A 346 -0.79 48.42 3.90
C SER A 346 -1.36 49.34 2.80
N HIS A 347 -2.63 49.09 2.44
CA HIS A 347 -3.59 50.18 2.28
C HIS A 347 -5.03 49.72 2.60
N ILE A 348 -5.69 50.49 3.46
CA ILE A 348 -7.10 50.38 3.85
C ILE A 348 -7.96 51.09 2.80
N GLN A 349 -9.08 50.48 2.40
CA GLN A 349 -10.26 51.19 1.87
C GLN A 349 -11.55 50.37 2.10
N PRO A 350 -12.67 51.00 2.55
CA PRO A 350 -13.96 50.35 2.72
C PRO A 350 -15.01 50.77 1.67
N SER A 351 -16.19 50.13 1.73
CA SER A 351 -17.46 50.37 1.02
C SER A 351 -17.62 49.67 -0.35
N SER A 352 -18.78 49.18 -0.79
CA SER A 352 -20.17 49.49 -0.45
C SER A 352 -21.11 48.34 -0.84
N GLN A 353 -22.26 48.33 -0.18
CA GLN A 353 -23.43 47.48 -0.43
C GLN A 353 -24.06 47.78 -1.79
N LEU A 354 -24.63 46.76 -2.45
CA LEU A 354 -25.83 46.96 -3.26
C LEU A 354 -26.67 45.68 -3.37
N SER A 355 -27.91 45.86 -2.94
CA SER A 355 -29.07 44.99 -3.04
C SER A 355 -29.65 44.97 -4.45
N SER A 356 -30.33 43.89 -4.82
CA SER A 356 -31.44 43.92 -5.77
C SER A 356 -32.36 42.69 -5.61
N PRO A 357 -33.69 42.89 -5.51
CA PRO A 357 -34.69 41.84 -5.49
C PRO A 357 -35.49 41.78 -6.82
N HIS A 358 -35.83 40.57 -7.29
CA HIS A 358 -36.96 40.35 -8.23
C HIS A 358 -37.53 38.94 -7.95
N HIS A 359 -38.76 38.76 -7.45
CA HIS A 359 -40.11 39.03 -7.98
C HIS A 359 -40.63 37.95 -8.95
N GLY A 360 -41.44 37.03 -8.40
CA GLY A 360 -42.79 36.66 -8.84
C GLY A 360 -43.03 35.96 -10.18
N GLN A 361 -43.67 34.78 -10.13
CA GLN A 361 -44.89 34.37 -10.87
C GLN A 361 -45.11 32.86 -10.65
N GLN A 362 -46.15 32.43 -9.92
CA GLN A 362 -47.56 32.22 -10.31
C GLN A 362 -47.81 31.13 -11.38
N GLN A 363 -48.42 30.04 -10.86
CA GLN A 363 -49.59 29.29 -11.37
C GLN A 363 -49.50 28.51 -12.69
N SER A 364 -49.82 27.22 -12.60
CA SER A 364 -50.98 26.67 -13.32
C SER A 364 -51.42 25.30 -12.81
N HIS A 365 -52.73 25.15 -12.80
CA HIS A 365 -53.54 24.02 -12.35
C HIS A 365 -53.40 22.78 -13.25
N SER A 366 -53.46 21.59 -12.65
CA SER A 366 -54.28 20.51 -13.22
C SER A 366 -54.92 19.67 -12.11
N GLN A 367 -56.26 19.64 -12.13
CA GLN A 367 -57.09 18.81 -11.27
C GLN A 367 -57.13 17.40 -11.84
N ARG A 368 -56.83 16.37 -11.03
CA ARG A 368 -57.20 14.99 -11.34
C ARG A 368 -57.57 14.22 -10.08
N SER A 369 -58.88 14.00 -9.93
CA SER A 369 -59.59 12.89 -9.30
C SER A 369 -58.90 12.18 -8.12
N GLN A 370 -59.35 12.50 -6.91
CA GLN A 370 -59.01 11.77 -5.69
C GLN A 370 -60.13 10.78 -5.32
N ASN A 371 -59.76 9.50 -5.25
CA ASN A 371 -60.44 8.53 -4.38
C ASN A 371 -60.04 8.80 -2.91
N PRO A 372 -60.93 8.67 -1.92
CA PRO A 372 -60.63 8.97 -0.53
C PRO A 372 -59.73 7.88 0.08
N ARG A 373 -58.42 8.04 -0.07
CA ARG A 373 -57.43 7.29 0.72
C ARG A 373 -57.26 8.01 2.05
N LYS A 374 -57.43 7.27 3.15
CA LYS A 374 -57.19 7.72 4.53
C LYS A 374 -55.87 8.51 4.61
N PRO A 375 -55.83 9.69 5.25
CA PRO A 375 -54.62 10.48 5.37
C PRO A 375 -53.57 9.68 6.13
N ARG A 376 -52.56 9.20 5.40
CA ARG A 376 -51.34 8.67 5.98
C ARG A 376 -50.65 9.88 6.63
N LYS A 377 -50.68 9.94 7.96
CA LYS A 377 -49.98 10.97 8.72
C LYS A 377 -48.55 11.07 8.15
N PRO A 378 -48.09 12.26 7.70
CA PRO A 378 -46.70 12.42 7.32
C PRO A 378 -45.87 11.96 8.51
N ASN A 379 -45.04 10.96 8.29
CA ASN A 379 -44.17 10.45 9.33
C ASN A 379 -43.08 11.51 9.50
N THR A 380 -43.37 12.53 10.31
CA THR A 380 -42.48 13.62 10.69
C THR A 380 -41.43 13.07 11.64
N ASN A 381 -40.66 12.08 11.20
CA ASN A 381 -39.42 11.73 11.85
C ASN A 381 -38.46 12.85 11.49
N SER A 382 -38.24 13.77 12.44
CA SER A 382 -37.20 14.78 12.35
C SER A 382 -35.91 14.10 11.89
N PRO A 383 -35.14 14.68 10.95
CA PRO A 383 -33.85 14.14 10.57
C PRO A 383 -33.07 13.87 11.86
N THR A 384 -32.73 12.59 12.07
CA THR A 384 -32.09 12.16 13.31
C THR A 384 -30.73 12.83 13.33
N VAL A 385 -30.58 13.89 14.13
CA VAL A 385 -29.33 14.61 14.28
C VAL A 385 -28.26 13.57 14.58
N GLN A 386 -27.28 13.50 13.69
CA GLN A 386 -26.25 12.49 13.76
C GLN A 386 -25.41 12.74 15.00
N ARG A 387 -25.39 11.74 15.88
CA ARG A 387 -24.62 11.78 17.12
C ARG A 387 -23.13 11.89 16.83
N ASP A 388 -22.47 12.84 17.47
CA ASP A 388 -21.03 12.95 17.45
C ASP A 388 -20.49 11.94 18.45
N THR A 389 -19.95 10.84 17.94
CA THR A 389 -19.43 9.71 18.74
C THR A 389 -18.47 10.14 19.85
N PHE A 390 -17.82 11.30 19.72
CA PHE A 390 -16.76 11.78 20.60
C PHE A 390 -17.21 12.94 21.47
N ALA A 391 -17.96 13.89 20.89
CA ALA A 391 -18.55 14.97 21.68
C ALA A 391 -19.69 14.48 22.59
N ASP A 392 -20.33 13.35 22.26
CA ASP A 392 -21.40 12.75 23.07
C ASP A 392 -20.88 11.90 24.25
N LEU A 393 -19.56 11.78 24.43
CA LEU A 393 -19.00 11.12 25.61
C LEU A 393 -19.18 12.02 26.84
N PRO A 394 -19.52 11.46 28.02
CA PRO A 394 -19.75 12.25 29.22
C PRO A 394 -18.46 12.94 29.67
N PRO A 395 -18.35 14.28 29.61
CA PRO A 395 -17.09 15.00 29.81
C PRO A 395 -16.54 14.85 31.23
N ASP A 396 -17.42 14.64 32.21
CA ASP A 396 -17.06 14.51 33.63
C ASP A 396 -16.68 13.07 34.03
N ASN A 397 -16.68 12.11 33.10
CA ASN A 397 -16.38 10.72 33.42
C ASN A 397 -14.87 10.45 33.38
N PRO A 398 -14.26 9.91 34.46
CA PRO A 398 -12.80 9.70 34.53
C PRO A 398 -12.26 8.68 33.53
N LEU A 399 -13.13 7.87 32.90
CA LEU A 399 -12.75 6.92 31.87
C LEU A 399 -12.74 7.54 30.47
N VAL A 400 -13.34 8.71 30.30
CA VAL A 400 -13.37 9.42 29.02
C VAL A 400 -12.02 10.16 28.87
N PRO A 401 -11.24 9.87 27.81
CA PRO A 401 -10.03 10.62 27.54
C PRO A 401 -10.38 12.08 27.21
N PRO A 402 -9.47 13.04 27.46
CA PRO A 402 -9.69 14.41 27.01
C PRO A 402 -9.96 14.44 25.51
N ALA A 403 -10.89 15.30 25.10
CA ALA A 403 -11.22 15.47 23.69
C ALA A 403 -9.95 15.79 22.89
N ILE A 404 -9.78 15.13 21.75
CA ILE A 404 -8.67 15.42 20.84
C ILE A 404 -9.01 16.75 20.18
N SER A 405 -8.32 17.83 20.53
CA SER A 405 -8.65 19.19 20.08
C SER A 405 -8.71 19.33 18.56
N ALA A 406 -7.88 18.57 17.83
CA ALA A 406 -7.91 18.53 16.36
C ALA A 406 -9.26 18.02 15.78
N TRP A 407 -10.11 17.41 16.62
CA TRP A 407 -11.30 16.68 16.20
C TRP A 407 -12.61 17.24 16.72
N GLU A 408 -12.56 18.05 17.78
CA GLU A 408 -13.72 18.77 18.31
C GLU A 408 -14.45 19.57 17.23
N ASP A 409 -13.72 20.07 16.23
CA ASP A 409 -14.28 20.84 15.12
C ASP A 409 -14.35 20.06 13.80
N ALA A 410 -13.59 18.97 13.63
CA ALA A 410 -13.56 18.21 12.38
C ALA A 410 -14.93 17.57 12.08
N ASN A 411 -15.59 16.98 13.08
CA ASN A 411 -16.92 16.37 12.89
C ASN A 411 -18.01 17.40 12.52
N LYS A 412 -17.83 18.66 12.91
CA LYS A 412 -18.74 19.77 12.56
C LYS A 412 -18.56 20.23 11.10
N THR A 413 -17.38 20.01 10.51
CA THR A 413 -17.04 20.49 9.16
C THR A 413 -17.32 19.46 8.05
N ILE A 414 -17.35 18.17 8.38
CA ILE A 414 -17.66 17.11 7.41
C ILE A 414 -19.18 17.09 7.16
N ASN A 415 -19.61 17.47 5.96
CA ASN A 415 -21.02 17.33 5.55
C ASN A 415 -21.36 15.85 5.30
N GLN A 416 -21.85 15.18 6.35
CA GLN A 416 -22.16 13.75 6.33
C GLN A 416 -23.40 13.40 5.49
N ASN A 417 -24.22 14.39 5.14
CA ASN A 417 -25.50 14.19 4.43
C ASN A 417 -25.33 13.74 2.97
N GLY A 418 -24.13 13.88 2.38
CA GLY A 418 -23.86 13.49 0.98
C GLY A 418 -22.97 12.26 0.79
N VAL A 419 -22.29 11.80 1.85
CA VAL A 419 -21.16 10.86 1.74
C VAL A 419 -21.51 9.46 2.29
N LEU A 420 -22.56 9.35 3.12
CA LEU A 420 -22.80 8.14 3.94
C LEU A 420 -24.28 7.72 4.00
N PRO A 421 -24.90 7.20 2.92
CA PRO A 421 -26.24 6.60 3.00
C PRO A 421 -26.29 5.21 3.67
N GLY A 422 -25.19 4.71 4.24
CA GLY A 422 -25.10 3.35 4.83
C GLY A 422 -25.18 3.29 6.36
N LYS A 423 -25.57 2.12 6.90
CA LYS A 423 -25.40 1.79 8.32
C LYS A 423 -23.92 1.92 8.69
N ARG A 424 -23.59 2.83 9.61
CA ARG A 424 -22.21 3.00 10.10
C ARG A 424 -21.68 1.69 10.68
N SER A 425 -20.58 1.23 10.09
CA SER A 425 -19.79 0.12 10.61
C SER A 425 -18.49 0.70 11.15
N SER A 426 -18.00 0.15 12.26
CA SER A 426 -16.80 0.64 12.97
C SER A 426 -15.78 -0.50 13.06
N ALA A 427 -14.51 -0.17 12.83
CA ALA A 427 -13.42 -1.15 12.88
C ALA A 427 -13.21 -1.72 14.29
N VAL A 428 -13.50 -0.92 15.33
CA VAL A 428 -13.49 -1.34 16.73
C VAL A 428 -14.78 -0.87 17.42
N PRO A 429 -15.12 -1.35 18.64
CA PRO A 429 -16.32 -0.89 19.31
C PRO A 429 -16.38 0.63 19.44
N ASN A 430 -17.55 1.20 19.16
CA ASN A 430 -17.80 2.62 19.38
C ASN A 430 -17.64 2.93 20.89
N PRO A 431 -16.82 3.93 21.29
CA PRO A 431 -16.62 4.30 22.70
C PRO A 431 -17.93 4.55 23.46
N GLY A 432 -18.94 5.11 22.79
CA GLY A 432 -20.28 5.33 23.37
C GLY A 432 -20.97 4.04 23.83
N LEU A 433 -20.58 2.85 23.35
CA LEU A 433 -21.10 1.56 23.85
C LEU A 433 -20.73 1.29 25.31
N PHE A 434 -19.67 1.90 25.82
CA PHE A 434 -19.24 1.75 27.21
C PHE A 434 -19.93 2.75 28.16
N PHE A 435 -20.55 3.81 27.62
CA PHE A 435 -21.16 4.89 28.40
C PHE A 435 -22.69 5.00 28.23
N SER A 436 -23.24 4.48 27.14
CA SER A 436 -24.69 4.44 26.88
C SER A 436 -25.46 3.40 27.70
N LEU A 437 -24.76 2.69 28.59
CA LEU A 437 -25.35 1.67 29.46
C LEU A 437 -26.02 2.37 30.64
N GLN A 438 -27.33 2.22 30.75
CA GLN A 438 -28.10 2.68 31.91
C GLN A 438 -27.63 2.06 33.23
N HIS A 439 -26.89 0.94 33.15
CA HIS A 439 -26.39 0.21 34.30
C HIS A 439 -24.85 0.16 34.26
N LEU A 440 -24.22 0.83 35.23
CA LEU A 440 -22.76 0.88 35.40
C LEU A 440 -22.14 -0.51 35.64
N ASP A 441 -22.93 -1.48 36.12
CA ASP A 441 -22.55 -2.88 36.33
C ASP A 441 -22.10 -3.59 35.04
N ARG A 442 -22.53 -3.11 33.86
CA ARG A 442 -22.16 -3.67 32.56
C ARG A 442 -20.92 -3.04 31.95
N GLN A 443 -20.48 -1.89 32.45
CA GLN A 443 -19.32 -1.19 31.89
C GLN A 443 -18.03 -1.98 32.11
N SER A 444 -17.77 -2.45 33.34
CA SER A 444 -16.57 -3.23 33.66
C SER A 444 -16.49 -4.52 32.83
N PRO A 445 -17.56 -5.33 32.69
CA PRO A 445 -17.49 -6.56 31.89
C PRO A 445 -17.32 -6.30 30.39
N TYR A 446 -17.85 -5.19 29.86
CA TYR A 446 -17.58 -4.78 28.47
C TYR A 446 -16.10 -4.42 28.27
N LEU A 447 -15.52 -3.67 29.22
CA LEU A 447 -14.10 -3.31 29.19
C LEU A 447 -13.20 -4.55 29.32
N SER A 448 -13.51 -5.47 30.23
CA SER A 448 -12.77 -6.73 30.37
C SER A 448 -12.89 -7.61 29.12
N MET A 449 -14.09 -7.70 28.54
CA MET A 449 -14.28 -8.43 27.29
C MET A 449 -13.48 -7.82 26.15
N TRP A 450 -13.49 -6.49 26.01
CA TRP A 450 -12.66 -5.81 25.03
C TRP A 450 -11.16 -6.04 25.29
N GLN A 451 -10.69 -5.91 26.53
CA GLN A 451 -9.28 -6.13 26.87
C GLN A 451 -8.80 -7.54 26.47
N HIS A 452 -9.62 -8.57 26.71
CA HIS A 452 -9.32 -9.95 26.34
C HIS A 452 -9.37 -10.17 24.82
N PHE A 453 -10.35 -9.57 24.15
CA PHE A 453 -10.58 -9.74 22.71
C PHE A 453 -9.71 -8.82 21.83
N ARG A 454 -9.12 -7.77 22.40
CA ARG A 454 -8.41 -6.71 21.71
C ARG A 454 -7.28 -7.23 20.81
N ALA A 455 -6.35 -8.01 21.35
CA ALA A 455 -5.20 -8.47 20.57
C ALA A 455 -5.61 -9.38 19.38
N PRO A 456 -6.46 -10.42 19.59
CA PRO A 456 -7.02 -11.20 18.48
C PRO A 456 -7.72 -10.34 17.42
N TRP A 457 -8.54 -9.38 17.86
CA TRP A 457 -9.29 -8.52 16.94
C TRP A 457 -8.38 -7.61 16.12
N LEU A 458 -7.38 -6.98 16.74
CA LEU A 458 -6.42 -6.12 16.02
C LEU A 458 -5.61 -6.92 14.98
N ALA A 459 -5.20 -8.14 15.29
CA ALA A 459 -4.54 -9.02 14.32
C ALA A 459 -5.47 -9.42 13.15
N ALA A 460 -6.75 -9.63 13.45
CA ALA A 460 -7.75 -9.92 12.41
C ALA A 460 -8.00 -8.69 11.51
N LEU A 461 -8.05 -7.48 12.08
CA LEU A 461 -8.13 -6.24 11.30
C LEU A 461 -6.91 -6.07 10.39
N GLU A 462 -5.71 -6.36 10.90
CA GLU A 462 -4.46 -6.33 10.10
C GLU A 462 -4.50 -7.33 8.93
N SER A 463 -5.27 -8.41 9.06
CA SER A 463 -5.51 -9.41 8.02
C SER A 463 -6.65 -9.02 7.07
N GLY A 464 -7.12 -7.77 7.09
CA GLY A 464 -8.15 -7.25 6.18
C GLY A 464 -9.59 -7.48 6.62
N ARG A 465 -9.85 -7.78 7.90
CA ARG A 465 -11.22 -7.99 8.38
C ARG A 465 -12.07 -6.72 8.28
N SER A 466 -13.30 -6.87 7.79
CA SER A 466 -14.22 -5.75 7.57
C SER A 466 -14.74 -5.13 8.88
N PRO A 467 -15.05 -3.82 8.89
CA PRO A 467 -15.72 -3.14 10.00
C PRO A 467 -17.07 -3.78 10.36
N LEU A 468 -17.48 -3.70 11.63
CA LEU A 468 -18.72 -4.29 12.11
C LEU A 468 -19.78 -3.24 12.48
N THR A 469 -21.04 -3.63 12.44
CA THR A 469 -22.14 -2.77 12.90
C THR A 469 -22.11 -2.61 14.43
N VAL A 470 -22.66 -1.48 14.93
CA VAL A 470 -22.81 -1.20 16.37
C VAL A 470 -23.60 -2.30 17.10
N GLU A 471 -24.60 -2.90 16.44
CA GLU A 471 -25.40 -3.98 17.01
C GLU A 471 -24.56 -5.24 17.26
N LEU A 472 -23.74 -5.62 16.28
CA LEU A 472 -22.86 -6.77 16.39
C LEU A 472 -21.77 -6.53 17.45
N TRP A 473 -21.18 -5.33 17.49
CA TRP A 473 -20.24 -4.94 18.55
C TRP A 473 -20.83 -5.06 19.94
N ARG A 474 -22.09 -4.62 20.12
CA ARG A 474 -22.78 -4.76 21.41
C ARG A 474 -22.93 -6.22 21.83
N LYS A 475 -23.17 -7.14 20.88
CA LYS A 475 -23.26 -8.59 21.17
C LYS A 475 -21.90 -9.20 21.50
N ILE A 476 -20.83 -8.77 20.82
CA ILE A 476 -19.45 -9.20 21.10
C ILE A 476 -19.02 -8.75 22.50
N LEU A 477 -19.23 -7.49 22.87
CA LEU A 477 -18.89 -6.99 24.20
C LEU A 477 -19.73 -7.65 25.31
N ALA A 478 -20.97 -8.04 24.99
CA ALA A 478 -21.85 -8.76 25.89
C ALA A 478 -21.61 -10.27 25.93
N TYR A 479 -20.54 -10.80 25.31
CA TYR A 479 -20.34 -12.23 25.11
C TYR A 479 -20.50 -13.06 26.41
N ALA A 480 -19.95 -12.57 27.52
CA ALA A 480 -20.05 -13.22 28.84
C ALA A 480 -21.49 -13.42 29.34
N TYR A 481 -22.44 -12.63 28.85
CA TYR A 481 -23.86 -12.69 29.22
C TYR A 481 -24.71 -13.48 28.23
N LEU A 482 -24.15 -13.89 27.09
CA LEU A 482 -24.91 -14.58 26.07
C LEU A 482 -25.13 -16.03 26.46
N GLN A 483 -26.37 -16.36 26.80
CA GLN A 483 -26.78 -17.73 27.08
C GLN A 483 -26.33 -18.69 25.98
N PRO A 484 -25.84 -19.90 26.32
CA PRO A 484 -25.57 -20.94 25.34
C PRO A 484 -26.80 -21.14 24.44
N ILE A 485 -26.58 -21.28 23.14
CA ILE A 485 -27.67 -21.62 22.22
C ILE A 485 -27.76 -23.14 22.26
N GLU A 486 -28.88 -23.65 22.74
CA GLU A 486 -29.07 -25.10 22.87
C GLU A 486 -29.21 -25.74 21.49
N ALA A 487 -28.70 -26.96 21.35
CA ALA A 487 -28.84 -27.73 20.12
C ALA A 487 -30.34 -27.96 19.83
N GLY A 488 -30.80 -27.50 18.66
CA GLY A 488 -32.20 -27.58 18.25
C GLY A 488 -33.06 -26.35 18.58
N GLN A 489 -32.51 -25.34 19.26
CA GLN A 489 -33.23 -24.08 19.50
C GLN A 489 -33.49 -23.34 18.19
N VAL A 490 -34.75 -22.94 17.95
CA VAL A 490 -35.14 -22.18 16.76
C VAL A 490 -34.52 -20.78 16.82
N ILE A 491 -33.64 -20.47 15.86
CA ILE A 491 -32.94 -19.19 15.79
C ILE A 491 -33.90 -18.13 15.23
N SER A 492 -34.40 -17.25 16.11
CA SER A 492 -35.16 -16.07 15.67
C SER A 492 -34.24 -15.06 14.96
N PRO A 493 -34.77 -14.16 14.11
CA PRO A 493 -33.96 -13.11 13.48
C PRO A 493 -33.16 -12.24 14.47
N LYS A 494 -33.70 -12.02 15.70
CA LYS A 494 -32.99 -11.31 16.77
C LYS A 494 -31.84 -12.14 17.38
N MET A 495 -31.96 -13.46 17.39
CA MET A 495 -30.90 -14.36 17.81
C MET A 495 -29.81 -14.50 16.75
N GLN A 496 -30.12 -14.26 15.47
CA GLN A 496 -29.15 -14.37 14.38
C GLN A 496 -27.90 -13.52 14.62
N VAL A 497 -28.06 -12.25 15.02
CA VAL A 497 -26.94 -11.35 15.33
C VAL A 497 -26.11 -11.87 16.53
N THR A 498 -26.76 -12.59 17.44
CA THR A 498 -26.08 -13.20 18.61
C THR A 498 -25.28 -14.43 18.20
N VAL A 499 -25.83 -15.27 17.32
CA VAL A 499 -25.14 -16.42 16.71
C VAL A 499 -23.93 -15.93 15.91
N GLU A 500 -24.13 -14.90 15.09
CA GLU A 500 -23.08 -14.28 14.28
C GLU A 500 -21.96 -13.70 15.14
N ALA A 501 -22.29 -12.96 16.20
CA ALA A 501 -21.30 -12.44 17.14
C ALA A 501 -20.50 -13.56 17.80
N LYS A 502 -21.17 -14.64 18.27
CA LYS A 502 -20.47 -15.78 18.89
C LYS A 502 -19.52 -16.45 17.91
N LYS A 503 -20.00 -16.75 16.70
CA LYS A 503 -19.17 -17.33 15.64
C LYS A 503 -17.96 -16.46 15.34
N LEU A 504 -18.17 -15.15 15.18
CA LEU A 504 -17.10 -14.21 14.87
C LEU A 504 -16.02 -14.18 15.95
N VAL A 505 -16.40 -14.14 17.23
CA VAL A 505 -15.43 -14.15 18.34
C VAL A 505 -14.64 -15.46 18.34
N CYS A 506 -15.30 -16.61 18.14
CA CYS A 506 -14.61 -17.90 18.04
C CYS A 506 -13.64 -17.95 16.86
N ASP A 507 -14.06 -17.53 15.67
CA ASP A 507 -13.23 -17.53 14.45
C ASP A 507 -12.00 -16.63 14.62
N VAL A 508 -12.16 -15.43 15.19
CA VAL A 508 -11.06 -14.49 15.45
C VAL A 508 -10.04 -15.08 16.43
N ILE A 509 -10.51 -15.74 17.49
CA ILE A 509 -9.62 -16.32 18.50
C ILE A 509 -8.89 -17.54 17.96
N LEU A 510 -9.59 -18.45 17.27
CA LEU A 510 -8.97 -19.62 16.63
C LEU A 510 -7.93 -19.21 15.59
N PHE A 511 -8.17 -18.14 14.85
CA PHE A 511 -7.20 -17.57 13.91
C PHE A 511 -5.96 -17.01 14.62
N TYR A 512 -6.13 -16.36 15.76
CA TYR A 512 -5.04 -15.71 16.50
C TYR A 512 -4.17 -16.70 17.29
N ASP A 513 -4.80 -17.58 18.07
CA ASP A 513 -4.13 -18.65 18.82
C ASP A 513 -5.16 -19.75 19.11
N SER A 514 -4.95 -20.93 18.52
CA SER A 514 -5.84 -22.09 18.68
C SER A 514 -5.94 -22.59 20.13
N ARG A 515 -5.03 -22.17 21.02
CA ARG A 515 -5.04 -22.50 22.45
C ARG A 515 -5.71 -21.42 23.30
N MET A 516 -5.97 -20.25 22.74
CA MET A 516 -6.60 -19.16 23.47
C MET A 516 -8.08 -19.48 23.70
N THR A 517 -8.49 -19.46 24.96
CA THR A 517 -9.90 -19.61 25.34
C THR A 517 -10.48 -18.28 25.80
N LEU A 518 -11.75 -18.03 25.51
CA LEU A 518 -12.50 -16.95 26.15
C LEU A 518 -12.75 -17.33 27.60
N THR A 519 -11.98 -16.79 28.51
CA THR A 519 -12.33 -16.74 29.93
C THR A 519 -13.25 -15.53 30.13
N PRO A 520 -14.54 -15.72 30.46
CA PRO A 520 -15.37 -14.61 30.90
C PRO A 520 -14.69 -13.98 32.11
N ALA A 521 -14.50 -12.65 32.09
CA ALA A 521 -13.94 -11.97 33.24
C ALA A 521 -14.82 -12.22 34.46
N SER A 522 -14.21 -12.54 35.60
CA SER A 522 -14.91 -12.65 36.88
C SER A 522 -15.58 -11.30 37.19
N SER A 523 -16.91 -11.30 37.31
CA SER A 523 -17.75 -10.10 37.32
C SER A 523 -17.61 -9.20 38.56
N THR A 524 -16.68 -9.49 39.47
CA THR A 524 -16.64 -8.88 40.80
C THR A 524 -15.56 -7.81 40.99
N SER A 525 -14.50 -7.78 40.17
CA SER A 525 -13.47 -6.74 40.29
C SER A 525 -13.83 -5.49 39.50
N ALA A 526 -13.84 -4.34 40.16
CA ALA A 526 -13.90 -3.04 39.48
C ALA A 526 -12.73 -2.93 38.48
N PHE A 527 -13.01 -2.46 37.27
CA PHE A 527 -11.98 -2.29 36.24
C PHE A 527 -11.11 -1.08 36.60
N ASP A 528 -9.79 -1.21 36.49
CA ASP A 528 -8.86 -0.12 36.79
C ASP A 528 -9.15 1.11 35.90
N PRO A 529 -9.51 2.28 36.48
CA PRO A 529 -9.89 3.46 35.70
C PRO A 529 -8.79 3.94 34.74
N ALA A 530 -7.52 3.84 35.13
CA ALA A 530 -6.40 4.26 34.29
C ALA A 530 -6.26 3.36 33.05
N THR A 531 -6.41 2.05 33.22
CA THR A 531 -6.43 1.09 32.11
C THR A 531 -7.65 1.30 31.22
N ALA A 532 -8.83 1.55 31.80
CA ALA A 532 -10.04 1.83 31.04
C ALA A 532 -9.88 3.09 30.19
N CYS A 533 -9.39 4.18 30.76
CA CYS A 533 -9.11 5.43 30.03
C CYS A 533 -8.16 5.19 28.84
N LYS A 534 -7.09 4.41 29.03
CA LYS A 534 -6.17 4.03 27.93
C LYS A 534 -6.88 3.22 26.83
N LEU A 535 -7.73 2.26 27.19
CA LEU A 535 -8.49 1.47 26.22
C LEU A 535 -9.49 2.32 25.44
N ILE A 536 -10.22 3.21 26.12
CA ILE A 536 -11.16 4.12 25.47
C ILE A 536 -10.41 5.07 24.54
N CYS A 537 -9.28 5.64 24.99
CA CYS A 537 -8.42 6.49 24.15
C CYS A 537 -7.96 5.76 22.88
N GLU A 538 -7.52 4.51 23.01
CA GLU A 538 -7.14 3.71 21.85
C GLU A 538 -8.31 3.44 20.90
N LEU A 539 -9.49 3.08 21.43
CA LEU A 539 -10.70 2.89 20.62
C LEU A 539 -11.05 4.16 19.85
N CYS A 540 -10.94 5.31 20.51
CA CYS A 540 -11.16 6.61 19.88
C CYS A 540 -10.18 6.83 18.72
N MET A 541 -8.88 6.60 18.96
CA MET A 541 -7.85 6.77 17.95
C MET A 541 -8.01 5.81 16.75
N ILE A 542 -8.38 4.55 16.99
CA ILE A 542 -8.56 3.56 15.91
C ILE A 542 -9.80 3.89 15.08
N ASN A 543 -10.93 4.20 15.71
CA ASN A 543 -12.13 4.60 14.99
C ASN A 543 -11.90 5.90 14.22
N PHE A 544 -11.19 6.88 14.80
CA PHE A 544 -10.77 8.09 14.11
C PHE A 544 -9.95 7.77 12.85
N CYS A 545 -8.89 6.97 12.98
CA CYS A 545 -8.07 6.58 11.83
C CYS A 545 -8.93 5.89 10.76
N SER A 546 -9.88 5.05 11.17
CA SER A 546 -10.76 4.33 10.24
C SER A 546 -11.73 5.27 9.53
N GLU A 547 -12.29 6.26 10.24
CA GLU A 547 -13.16 7.28 9.66
C GLU A 547 -12.40 8.20 8.70
N VAL A 548 -11.18 8.60 9.04
CA VAL A 548 -10.31 9.37 8.13
C VAL A 548 -9.98 8.57 6.88
N LEU A 549 -9.60 7.29 7.01
CA LEU A 549 -9.33 6.42 5.86
C LEU A 549 -10.58 6.23 5.00
N TYR A 550 -11.76 6.12 5.62
CA TYR A 550 -13.01 6.04 4.89
C TYR A 550 -13.32 7.34 4.13
N VAL A 551 -13.18 8.50 4.79
CA VAL A 551 -13.37 9.80 4.14
C VAL A 551 -12.36 9.98 3.01
N ASP A 552 -11.10 9.58 3.21
CA ASP A 552 -10.06 9.57 2.19
C ASP A 552 -10.50 8.73 0.98
N GLN A 553 -10.96 7.50 1.20
CA GLN A 553 -11.49 6.63 0.15
C GLN A 553 -12.68 7.24 -0.61
N VAL A 554 -13.61 7.92 0.08
CA VAL A 554 -14.77 8.52 -0.59
C VAL A 554 -14.42 9.80 -1.34
N LEU A 555 -13.46 10.58 -0.83
CA LEU A 555 -12.97 11.79 -1.49
C LEU A 555 -11.99 11.48 -2.63
N ASP A 556 -11.42 10.28 -2.63
CA ASP A 556 -10.52 9.82 -3.67
C ASP A 556 -11.27 9.53 -4.99
N THR A 557 -11.45 10.60 -5.77
CA THR A 557 -12.01 10.54 -7.13
C THR A 557 -11.12 9.82 -8.15
N SER A 558 -9.91 9.39 -7.78
CA SER A 558 -9.03 8.64 -8.70
C SER A 558 -9.46 7.19 -8.88
N GLN A 559 -10.26 6.65 -7.96
CA GLN A 559 -10.84 5.32 -8.12
C GLN A 559 -12.01 5.38 -9.12
N PRO A 560 -12.08 4.44 -10.08
CA PRO A 560 -13.25 4.34 -10.93
C PRO A 560 -14.48 4.01 -10.07
N VAL A 561 -15.55 4.78 -10.27
CA VAL A 561 -16.83 4.53 -9.62
C VAL A 561 -17.28 3.12 -10.00
N PRO A 562 -17.55 2.22 -9.03
CA PRO A 562 -18.11 0.90 -9.32
C PRO A 562 -19.39 1.08 -10.17
N GLN A 563 -19.40 0.50 -11.37
CA GLN A 563 -20.55 0.57 -12.29
C GLN A 563 -21.72 -0.27 -11.81
#